data_AF-A0AAE3RE23-F1
#
_entry.id   AF-A0AAE3RE23-F1
#
_cell.length_a   1.000
_cell.length_b   1.000
_cell.length_c   1.000
_cell.angle_alpha   90.00
_cell.angle_beta   90.00
_cell.angle_gamma   90.00
#
_symmetry.space_group_name_H-M   'P 1'
#
loop_
_entity.id
_entity.type
_entity.pdbx_description
1 polymer ?
#
loop_
_entity_poly.entity_id
_entity_poly.type
_entity_poly.pdbx_seq_one_letter_code
_entity_poly.pdbx_strand_id
1 'polypeptide(L)'
;MSTITQAIIKELEDNRRELLDLSSRNRLISIPLSSKIARVVQIFDEKSEEVFKKLIGEKKAFTFLPGKIVKDSKVVGEEDKSNTDLLVELPLPEDDPVDATTGLAKRHVDTKLQTRLSPEVLQRKLFDFFNESQTLIQEQGVNILYLAIGFVKWVDKSYGSTERFAPLLLIPVDLVRKSATERFAIKWREEDLQENLSLSEKFRIEFGVKLPARPS
;
A
#
# COMPACT_ATOMS: atom_id res chain seq x y z
N MET A 1 -33.99 -15.37 -21.08
CA MET A 1 -33.50 -14.01 -20.78
C MET A 1 -32.19 -13.97 -19.98
N SER A 2 -31.68 -15.09 -19.41
CA SER A 2 -30.42 -15.11 -18.63
C SER A 2 -29.18 -15.57 -19.42
N THR A 3 -29.32 -16.42 -20.45
CA THR A 3 -28.16 -17.01 -21.16
C THR A 3 -27.40 -16.01 -22.03
N ILE A 4 -28.10 -15.08 -22.69
CA ILE A 4 -27.48 -14.07 -23.56
C ILE A 4 -26.70 -13.05 -22.71
N THR A 5 -27.27 -12.62 -21.58
CA THR A 5 -26.58 -11.76 -20.62
C THR A 5 -25.34 -12.45 -20.03
N GLN A 6 -25.42 -13.74 -19.73
CA GLN A 6 -24.26 -14.52 -19.27
C GLN A 6 -23.15 -14.59 -20.32
N ALA A 7 -23.51 -14.79 -21.60
CA ALA A 7 -22.56 -14.84 -22.69
C ALA A 7 -21.88 -13.49 -22.92
N ILE A 8 -22.64 -12.38 -22.86
CA ILE A 8 -22.10 -11.02 -22.98
C ILE A 8 -21.18 -10.68 -21.80
N ILE A 9 -21.54 -11.06 -20.57
CA ILE A 9 -20.68 -10.84 -19.40
C ILE A 9 -19.38 -11.61 -19.54
N LYS A 10 -19.45 -12.86 -19.98
CA LYS A 10 -18.25 -13.68 -20.20
C LYS A 10 -17.34 -13.08 -21.28
N GLU A 11 -17.91 -12.70 -22.41
CA GLU A 11 -17.17 -12.04 -23.50
C GLU A 11 -16.53 -10.73 -23.01
N LEU A 12 -17.25 -9.94 -22.21
CA LEU A 12 -16.72 -8.72 -21.60
C LEU A 12 -15.58 -9.01 -20.61
N GLU A 13 -15.68 -10.07 -19.81
CA GLU A 13 -14.62 -10.49 -18.90
C GLU A 13 -13.37 -10.97 -19.64
N ASP A 14 -13.53 -11.70 -20.74
CA ASP A 14 -12.42 -12.22 -21.52
C ASP A 14 -11.71 -11.08 -22.27
N ASN A 15 -12.46 -10.15 -22.88
CA ASN A 15 -11.89 -8.91 -23.44
C ASN A 15 -11.18 -8.06 -22.36
N ARG A 16 -11.73 -8.00 -21.15
CA ARG A 16 -11.08 -7.32 -20.02
C ARG A 16 -9.73 -7.97 -19.68
N ARG A 17 -9.66 -9.30 -19.67
CA ARG A 17 -8.41 -10.04 -19.42
C ARG A 17 -7.37 -9.79 -20.50
N GLU A 18 -7.77 -9.73 -21.77
CA GLU A 18 -6.86 -9.44 -22.89
C GLU A 18 -6.29 -8.02 -22.84
N LEU A 19 -7.04 -7.07 -22.27
CA LEU A 19 -6.60 -5.68 -22.10
C LEU A 19 -5.66 -5.49 -20.89
N LEU A 20 -5.47 -6.52 -20.04
CA LEU A 20 -4.58 -6.41 -18.89
C LEU A 20 -3.12 -6.41 -19.35
N ASP A 21 -2.40 -5.34 -19.03
CA ASP A 21 -0.95 -5.34 -19.21
C ASP A 21 -0.29 -6.25 -18.16
N LEU A 22 0.17 -7.42 -18.61
CA LEU A 22 0.90 -8.40 -17.79
C LEU A 22 2.43 -8.18 -17.78
N SER A 23 2.89 -7.06 -18.36
CA SER A 23 4.29 -6.68 -18.36
C SER A 23 4.76 -6.23 -16.98
N SER A 24 6.06 -6.36 -16.73
CA SER A 24 6.74 -5.80 -15.56
C SER A 24 6.67 -4.27 -15.47
N ARG A 25 6.23 -3.58 -16.53
CA ARG A 25 5.97 -2.14 -16.54
C ARG A 25 4.70 -1.77 -15.76
N ASN A 26 3.77 -2.71 -15.62
CA ASN A 26 2.57 -2.50 -14.82
C ASN A 26 2.95 -2.38 -13.35
N ARG A 27 2.67 -1.23 -12.75
CA ARG A 27 2.95 -0.96 -11.34
C ARG A 27 2.15 -1.87 -10.42
N LEU A 28 1.00 -2.40 -10.84
CA LEU A 28 0.26 -3.41 -10.07
C LEU A 28 0.98 -4.76 -10.05
N ILE A 29 1.86 -5.05 -11.01
CA ILE A 29 2.62 -6.30 -11.07
C ILE A 29 3.98 -6.14 -10.36
N SER A 30 4.56 -4.95 -10.43
CA SER A 30 5.89 -4.65 -9.90
C SER A 30 5.94 -3.26 -9.29
N ILE A 31 5.54 -3.14 -8.02
CA ILE A 31 5.76 -1.92 -7.23
C ILE A 31 7.24 -1.88 -6.80
N PRO A 32 8.00 -0.83 -7.18
CA PRO A 32 9.38 -0.68 -6.74
C PRO A 32 9.43 -0.19 -5.28
N LEU A 33 9.11 -1.07 -4.32
CA LEU A 33 9.05 -0.72 -2.90
C LEU A 33 10.39 -0.15 -2.42
N SER A 34 11.51 -0.77 -2.78
CA SER A 34 12.85 -0.34 -2.33
C SER A 34 13.36 0.96 -2.97
N SER A 35 12.67 1.51 -3.97
CA SER A 35 13.17 2.71 -4.67
C SER A 35 12.78 3.98 -3.95
N LYS A 36 13.76 4.85 -3.66
CA LYS A 36 13.54 6.18 -3.06
C LYS A 36 12.61 7.06 -3.90
N ILE A 37 12.61 6.85 -5.23
CA ILE A 37 11.85 7.59 -6.24
C ILE A 37 10.41 7.07 -6.36
N ALA A 38 10.08 5.93 -5.77
CA ALA A 38 8.73 5.42 -5.80
C ALA A 38 7.77 6.38 -5.09
N ARG A 39 6.68 6.70 -5.79
CA ARG A 39 5.51 7.43 -5.25
C ARG A 39 4.69 6.51 -4.35
N VAL A 40 5.35 5.95 -3.33
CA VAL A 40 4.80 5.04 -2.35
C VAL A 40 5.33 5.44 -0.97
N VAL A 41 4.46 5.39 0.03
CA VAL A 41 4.81 5.46 1.45
C VAL A 41 4.58 4.07 2.03
N GLN A 42 5.64 3.46 2.52
CA GLN A 42 5.56 2.12 3.12
C GLN A 42 5.13 2.25 4.59
N ILE A 43 4.12 1.46 4.94
CA ILE A 43 3.65 1.29 6.31
C ILE A 43 4.32 0.03 6.85
N PHE A 44 4.88 0.13 8.05
CA PHE A 44 5.60 -0.95 8.71
C PHE A 44 4.93 -1.34 10.02
N ASP A 45 5.15 -2.60 10.43
CA ASP A 45 4.70 -3.15 11.70
C ASP A 45 3.20 -2.95 11.98
N GLU A 46 2.36 -3.14 10.95
CA GLU A 46 0.93 -2.97 11.06
C GLU A 46 0.18 -4.23 10.58
N LYS A 47 -0.88 -4.60 11.32
CA LYS A 47 -1.69 -5.76 10.95
C LYS A 47 -2.72 -5.34 9.91
N SER A 48 -2.56 -5.89 8.72
CA SER A 48 -3.44 -5.61 7.56
C SER A 48 -4.93 -5.83 7.88
N GLU A 49 -5.26 -6.86 8.66
CA GLU A 49 -6.64 -7.18 9.06
C GLU A 49 -7.25 -6.11 9.98
N GLU A 50 -6.48 -5.62 10.96
CA GLU A 50 -6.93 -4.59 11.90
C GLU A 50 -7.10 -3.23 11.21
N VAL A 51 -6.19 -2.88 10.29
CA VAL A 51 -6.33 -1.68 9.47
C VAL A 51 -7.57 -1.78 8.59
N PHE A 52 -7.77 -2.91 7.92
CA PHE A 52 -8.94 -3.13 7.08
C PHE A 52 -10.24 -2.96 7.87
N LYS A 53 -10.35 -3.62 9.03
CA LYS A 53 -11.55 -3.58 9.89
C LYS A 53 -11.87 -2.16 10.36
N LYS A 54 -10.88 -1.39 10.81
CA LYS A 54 -11.12 -0.02 11.30
C LYS A 54 -11.35 0.98 10.17
N LEU A 55 -10.65 0.85 9.05
CA LEU A 55 -10.74 1.79 7.94
C LEU A 55 -12.07 1.63 7.17
N ILE A 56 -12.50 0.39 6.93
CA ILE A 56 -13.72 0.09 6.18
C ILE A 56 -14.91 -0.12 7.10
N GLY A 57 -14.76 -0.95 8.14
CA GLY A 57 -15.86 -1.27 9.06
C GLY A 57 -16.24 -0.09 9.96
N GLU A 58 -15.27 0.59 10.57
CA GLU A 58 -15.52 1.72 11.47
C GLU A 58 -15.40 3.09 10.80
N LYS A 59 -14.98 3.14 9.52
CA LYS A 59 -14.76 4.38 8.74
C LYS A 59 -13.85 5.39 9.44
N LYS A 60 -12.92 4.92 10.27
CA LYS A 60 -11.99 5.78 11.02
C LYS A 60 -10.89 6.32 10.11
N ALA A 61 -10.51 7.57 10.34
CA ALA A 61 -9.37 8.16 9.67
C ALA A 61 -8.07 7.72 10.35
N PHE A 62 -7.07 7.36 9.55
CA PHE A 62 -5.75 6.95 10.03
C PHE A 62 -4.73 8.06 9.83
N THR A 63 -3.96 8.36 10.86
CA THR A 63 -2.86 9.33 10.79
C THR A 63 -1.53 8.62 10.57
N PHE A 64 -0.50 9.33 10.14
CA PHE A 64 0.84 8.76 9.99
C PHE A 64 1.73 9.06 11.19
N LEU A 65 2.49 8.06 11.62
CA LEU A 65 3.57 8.20 12.58
C LEU A 65 4.91 8.14 11.83
N PRO A 66 5.70 9.23 11.83
CA PRO A 66 7.04 9.20 11.25
C PRO A 66 7.97 8.31 12.08
N GLY A 67 8.96 7.76 11.42
CA GLY A 67 10.03 7.03 12.09
C GLY A 67 10.89 7.98 12.92
N LYS A 68 11.41 7.50 14.06
CA LYS A 68 12.40 8.24 14.84
C LYS A 68 13.77 8.18 14.15
N ILE A 69 14.35 9.34 13.87
CA ILE A 69 15.73 9.42 13.36
C ILE A 69 16.67 9.08 14.52
N VAL A 70 17.34 7.94 14.47
CA VAL A 70 18.48 7.65 15.37
C VAL A 70 19.68 8.39 14.80
N LYS A 71 20.14 9.45 15.47
CA LYS A 71 21.28 10.27 15.04
C LYS A 71 22.64 9.73 15.48
N ASP A 72 22.74 8.54 16.04
CA ASP A 72 24.02 7.97 16.47
C ASP A 72 24.20 6.52 16.02
N SER A 73 25.06 6.35 15.03
CA SER A 73 26.06 5.27 15.03
C SER A 73 27.20 5.69 14.11
N LYS A 74 28.18 6.36 14.73
CA LYS A 74 29.53 6.55 14.19
C LYS A 74 30.26 5.21 14.20
N VAL A 75 30.65 4.75 12.99
CA VAL A 75 31.77 3.83 12.64
C VAL A 75 31.49 2.35 13.00
N VAL A 76 31.53 1.37 12.07
CA VAL A 76 32.71 0.85 11.35
C VAL A 76 32.35 0.30 9.96
N GLY A 77 33.15 0.65 8.94
CA GLY A 77 33.20 -0.05 7.65
C GLY A 77 33.04 0.87 6.43
N GLU A 78 34.15 1.39 5.91
CA GLU A 78 34.20 2.02 4.59
C GLU A 78 34.02 0.94 3.52
N GLU A 79 32.80 0.78 2.99
CA GLU A 79 32.47 0.21 1.66
C GLU A 79 30.94 0.07 1.56
N ASP A 80 30.22 1.19 1.40
CA ASP A 80 28.89 1.30 0.74
C ASP A 80 28.19 2.63 1.12
N LYS A 81 28.74 3.76 0.62
CA LYS A 81 28.15 5.10 0.79
C LYS A 81 26.89 5.36 -0.07
N SER A 82 26.13 4.31 -0.41
CA SER A 82 24.86 4.42 -1.16
C SER A 82 23.65 3.85 -0.42
N ASN A 83 23.86 3.14 0.70
CA ASN A 83 22.81 2.39 1.40
C ASN A 83 22.47 2.88 2.83
N THR A 84 23.10 3.95 3.31
CA THR A 84 23.03 4.38 4.72
C THR A 84 22.28 5.70 4.92
N ASP A 85 21.02 5.74 4.51
CA ASP A 85 20.06 6.69 5.08
C ASP A 85 18.70 6.00 5.10
N LEU A 86 18.14 5.83 6.31
CA LEU A 86 16.81 5.30 6.66
C LEU A 86 16.74 3.86 7.24
N LEU A 87 17.75 3.42 8.00
CA LEU A 87 17.48 2.43 9.05
C LEU A 87 16.93 3.16 10.28
N VAL A 88 15.62 3.38 10.26
CA VAL A 88 14.87 3.86 11.42
C VAL A 88 14.40 2.65 12.21
N GLU A 89 14.93 2.47 13.42
CA GLU A 89 14.42 1.49 14.37
C GLU A 89 12.94 1.75 14.62
N LEU A 90 12.13 0.72 14.37
CA LEU A 90 10.76 0.68 14.88
C LEU A 90 10.84 0.66 16.42
N PRO A 91 9.89 1.28 17.12
CA PRO A 91 9.85 1.21 18.58
C PRO A 91 9.98 -0.25 19.03
N LEU A 92 10.97 -0.53 19.90
CA LEU A 92 11.19 -1.87 20.42
C LEU A 92 9.91 -2.40 21.11
N PRO A 93 9.64 -3.72 21.02
CA PRO A 93 8.38 -4.30 21.48
C PRO A 93 8.11 -4.18 22.98
N GLU A 94 9.08 -3.72 23.78
CA GLU A 94 9.03 -3.78 25.26
C GLU A 94 8.24 -2.64 25.93
N ASP A 95 7.84 -1.59 25.21
CA ASP A 95 7.18 -0.40 25.82
C ASP A 95 5.67 -0.25 25.51
N ASP A 96 5.06 -1.13 24.70
CA ASP A 96 3.64 -0.98 24.36
C ASP A 96 2.73 -1.81 25.27
N PRO A 97 1.73 -1.18 25.93
CA PRO A 97 0.73 -1.94 26.68
C PRO A 97 -0.04 -2.84 25.70
N VAL A 98 -0.08 -4.13 26.00
CA VAL A 98 -0.98 -5.07 25.32
C VAL A 98 -2.43 -4.72 25.67
N ASP A 99 -3.28 -4.69 24.64
CA ASP A 99 -4.71 -4.48 24.84
C ASP A 99 -5.33 -5.78 25.40
N ALA A 100 -5.90 -5.70 26.61
CA ALA A 100 -6.46 -6.84 27.33
C ALA A 100 -7.66 -7.50 26.61
N THR A 101 -8.23 -6.81 25.62
CA THR A 101 -9.42 -7.26 24.88
C THR A 101 -9.09 -8.11 23.64
N THR A 102 -7.93 -7.88 23.02
CA THR A 102 -7.54 -8.52 21.74
C THR A 102 -6.23 -9.30 21.84
N GLY A 103 -5.45 -9.13 22.92
CA GLY A 103 -4.13 -9.74 23.07
C GLY A 103 -3.07 -9.18 22.10
N LEU A 104 -3.36 -8.03 21.48
CA LEU A 104 -2.49 -7.37 20.50
C LEU A 104 -1.84 -6.14 21.12
N ALA A 105 -0.63 -5.80 20.67
CA ALA A 105 0.03 -4.56 21.09
C ALA A 105 -0.83 -3.35 20.68
N LYS A 106 -1.02 -2.38 21.59
CA LYS A 106 -1.84 -1.17 21.33
C LYS A 106 -1.51 -0.44 20.03
N ARG A 107 -0.25 -0.50 19.59
CA ARG A 107 0.22 0.04 18.30
C ARG A 107 -0.51 -0.51 17.07
N HIS A 108 -1.02 -1.75 17.11
CA HIS A 108 -1.81 -2.33 16.01
C HIS A 108 -3.32 -2.06 16.16
N VAL A 109 -3.74 -1.61 17.35
CA VAL A 109 -5.15 -1.28 17.67
C VAL A 109 -5.42 0.22 17.52
N ASP A 110 -4.39 1.04 17.40
CA ASP A 110 -4.55 2.47 17.18
C ASP A 110 -4.89 2.82 15.72
N THR A 111 -5.03 4.12 15.46
CA THR A 111 -5.29 4.70 14.13
C THR A 111 -4.04 5.42 13.59
N LYS A 112 -2.84 4.93 13.92
CA LYS A 112 -1.56 5.55 13.55
C LYS A 112 -0.70 4.58 12.75
N LEU A 113 -0.57 4.85 11.46
CA LEU A 113 0.23 4.06 10.54
C LEU A 113 1.71 4.41 10.70
N GLN A 114 2.51 3.43 11.13
CA GLN A 114 3.93 3.64 11.33
C GLN A 114 4.70 3.62 10.00
N THR A 115 5.64 4.54 9.83
CA THR A 115 6.48 4.65 8.63
C THR A 115 7.96 4.72 9.03
N ARG A 116 8.87 4.26 8.15
CA ARG A 116 10.34 4.41 8.35
C ARG A 116 10.90 5.73 7.81
N LEU A 117 10.03 6.65 7.42
CA LEU A 117 10.44 7.93 6.86
C LEU A 117 10.67 8.95 7.96
N SER A 118 11.67 9.83 7.77
CA SER A 118 11.85 10.99 8.64
C SER A 118 10.61 11.90 8.59
N PRO A 119 10.31 12.67 9.64
CA PRO A 119 9.15 13.58 9.65
C PRO A 119 9.11 14.53 8.45
N GLU A 120 10.26 15.07 8.04
CA GLU A 120 10.39 16.03 6.94
C GLU A 120 10.14 15.36 5.58
N VAL A 121 10.72 14.18 5.37
CA VAL A 121 10.54 13.42 4.12
C VAL A 121 9.11 12.90 4.01
N LEU A 122 8.55 12.42 5.11
CA LEU A 122 7.15 11.98 5.17
C LEU A 122 6.20 13.13 4.85
N GLN A 123 6.37 14.27 5.51
CA GLN A 123 5.51 15.44 5.30
C GLN A 123 5.58 15.93 3.85
N ARG A 124 6.79 15.98 3.26
CA ARG A 124 6.96 16.35 1.85
C ARG A 124 6.22 15.37 0.93
N LYS A 125 6.44 14.06 1.09
CA LYS A 125 5.76 13.04 0.25
C LYS A 125 4.23 13.10 0.38
N LEU A 126 3.71 13.26 1.60
CA LEU A 126 2.26 13.37 1.83
C LEU A 126 1.69 14.65 1.24
N PHE A 127 2.42 15.77 1.31
CA PHE A 127 2.02 17.02 0.67
C PHE A 127 2.00 16.90 -0.86
N ASP A 128 3.00 16.26 -1.45
CA ASP A 128 3.04 16.02 -2.90
C ASP A 128 1.86 15.15 -3.35
N PHE A 129 1.56 14.07 -2.61
CA PHE A 129 0.39 13.23 -2.89
C PHE A 129 -0.93 13.96 -2.72
N PHE A 130 -1.04 14.81 -1.70
CA PHE A 130 -2.24 15.61 -1.47
C PHE A 130 -2.50 16.55 -2.64
N ASN A 131 -1.49 17.30 -3.07
CA ASN A 131 -1.65 18.25 -4.18
C ASN A 131 -1.95 17.52 -5.49
N GLU A 132 -1.19 16.47 -5.83
CA GLU A 132 -1.40 15.72 -7.07
C GLU A 132 -2.79 15.07 -7.11
N SER A 133 -3.22 14.47 -6.00
CA SER A 133 -4.57 13.90 -5.88
C SER A 133 -5.65 14.97 -6.05
N GLN A 134 -5.53 16.12 -5.38
CA GLN A 134 -6.51 17.21 -5.51
C GLN A 134 -6.56 17.78 -6.92
N THR A 135 -5.40 18.01 -7.55
CA THR A 135 -5.32 18.50 -8.94
C THR A 135 -6.01 17.52 -9.90
N LEU A 136 -5.72 16.22 -9.81
CA LEU A 136 -6.32 15.23 -10.70
C LEU A 136 -7.82 15.04 -10.48
N ILE A 137 -8.28 15.12 -9.23
CA ILE A 137 -9.72 15.09 -8.94
C ILE A 137 -10.41 16.33 -9.53
N GLN A 138 -9.80 17.52 -9.42
CA GLN A 138 -10.39 18.75 -9.95
C GLN A 138 -10.37 18.82 -11.48
N GLU A 139 -9.30 18.36 -12.11
CA GLU A 139 -9.11 18.44 -13.56
C GLU A 139 -9.79 17.30 -14.33
N GLN A 140 -9.71 16.08 -13.80
CA GLN A 140 -10.13 14.86 -14.51
C GLN A 140 -11.26 14.12 -13.79
N GLY A 141 -11.57 14.47 -12.54
CA GLY A 141 -12.56 13.75 -11.74
C GLY A 141 -12.12 12.34 -11.32
N VAL A 142 -10.83 12.00 -11.46
CA VAL A 142 -10.31 10.64 -11.22
C VAL A 142 -9.54 10.57 -9.91
N ASN A 143 -9.79 9.52 -9.12
CA ASN A 143 -8.98 9.20 -7.96
C ASN A 143 -7.78 8.31 -8.34
N ILE A 144 -6.59 8.77 -7.96
CA ILE A 144 -5.33 8.04 -8.16
C ILE A 144 -4.70 7.56 -6.85
N LEU A 145 -5.30 7.89 -5.70
CA LEU A 145 -4.75 7.55 -4.39
C LEU A 145 -5.41 6.30 -3.84
N TYR A 146 -4.58 5.28 -3.61
CA TYR A 146 -5.01 3.98 -3.09
C TYR A 146 -4.12 3.54 -1.94
N LEU A 147 -4.73 2.99 -0.90
CA LEU A 147 -4.03 2.22 0.12
C LEU A 147 -3.95 0.76 -0.35
N ALA A 148 -2.75 0.30 -0.59
CA ALA A 148 -2.48 -1.10 -0.91
C ALA A 148 -2.39 -1.94 0.38
N ILE A 149 -3.20 -2.99 0.49
CA ILE A 149 -3.17 -3.94 1.59
C ILE A 149 -2.81 -5.34 1.06
N GLY A 150 -1.91 -6.02 1.79
CA GLY A 150 -1.39 -7.33 1.43
C GLY A 150 -0.47 -7.25 0.22
N PHE A 151 0.79 -7.61 0.39
CA PHE A 151 1.75 -7.66 -0.71
C PHE A 151 2.22 -9.07 -0.94
N VAL A 152 2.23 -9.50 -2.20
CA VAL A 152 2.87 -10.74 -2.62
C VAL A 152 4.25 -10.42 -3.14
N LYS A 153 5.24 -11.04 -2.51
CA LYS A 153 6.61 -11.10 -3.04
C LYS A 153 6.70 -12.30 -3.98
N TRP A 154 7.10 -12.05 -5.22
CA TRP A 154 7.29 -13.10 -6.22
C TRP A 154 8.55 -12.84 -7.03
N VAL A 155 9.06 -13.88 -7.67
CA VAL A 155 10.31 -13.82 -8.43
C VAL A 155 9.99 -14.10 -9.89
N ASP A 156 10.38 -13.17 -10.74
CA ASP A 156 10.13 -13.25 -12.17
C ASP A 156 11.24 -14.05 -12.86
N LYS A 157 11.00 -15.33 -13.14
CA LYS A 157 11.99 -16.21 -13.78
C LYS A 157 12.49 -15.69 -15.13
N SER A 158 11.73 -14.83 -15.81
CA SER A 158 12.07 -14.34 -17.16
C SER A 158 13.11 -13.21 -17.15
N TYR A 159 13.24 -12.48 -16.04
CA TYR A 159 14.12 -11.31 -15.92
C TYR A 159 15.12 -11.44 -14.76
N GLY A 160 15.63 -12.67 -14.56
CA GLY A 160 16.57 -13.02 -13.49
C GLY A 160 15.88 -13.14 -12.13
N SER A 161 16.63 -13.42 -11.05
CA SER A 161 16.10 -13.54 -9.68
C SER A 161 15.64 -12.19 -9.08
N THR A 162 15.03 -11.32 -9.88
CA THR A 162 14.52 -10.02 -9.46
C THR A 162 13.25 -10.22 -8.65
N GLU A 163 13.31 -9.80 -7.40
CA GLU A 163 12.17 -9.81 -6.49
C GLU A 163 11.20 -8.69 -6.86
N ARG A 164 9.93 -9.05 -7.06
CA ARG A 164 8.85 -8.12 -7.37
C ARG A 164 7.80 -8.17 -6.28
N PHE A 165 7.18 -7.02 -6.04
CA PHE A 165 6.12 -6.86 -5.07
C PHE A 165 4.86 -6.40 -5.77
N ALA A 166 3.75 -7.10 -5.53
CA ALA A 166 2.46 -6.76 -6.07
C ALA A 166 1.42 -6.66 -4.94
N PRO A 167 0.59 -5.61 -4.91
CA PRO A 167 -0.47 -5.49 -3.92
C PRO A 167 -1.60 -6.48 -4.25
N LEU A 168 -2.27 -7.00 -3.24
CA LEU A 168 -3.44 -7.88 -3.38
C LEU A 168 -4.72 -7.07 -3.49
N LEU A 169 -4.88 -6.10 -2.58
CA LEU A 169 -6.07 -5.27 -2.47
C LEU A 169 -5.69 -3.79 -2.49
N LEU A 170 -6.48 -3.00 -3.21
CA LEU A 170 -6.36 -1.56 -3.32
C LEU A 170 -7.64 -0.92 -2.79
N ILE A 171 -7.48 -0.06 -1.79
CA ILE A 171 -8.58 0.67 -1.15
C ILE A 171 -8.50 2.12 -1.62
N PRO A 172 -9.53 2.66 -2.27
CA PRO A 172 -9.56 4.07 -2.64
C PRO A 172 -9.63 4.93 -1.37
N VAL A 173 -8.64 5.79 -1.17
CA VAL A 173 -8.55 6.64 0.03
C VAL A 173 -8.33 8.09 -0.34
N ASP A 174 -8.84 8.97 0.51
CA ASP A 174 -8.58 10.41 0.47
C ASP A 174 -7.56 10.78 1.53
N LEU A 175 -6.63 11.65 1.15
CA LEU A 175 -5.70 12.27 2.08
C LEU A 175 -6.29 13.62 2.54
N VAL A 176 -6.56 13.75 3.84
CA VAL A 176 -7.17 14.93 4.44
C VAL A 176 -6.24 15.59 5.46
N ARG A 177 -6.28 16.91 5.55
CA ARG A 177 -5.66 17.71 6.62
C ARG A 177 -6.61 18.84 7.00
N LYS A 178 -6.75 19.17 8.29
CA LYS A 178 -7.58 20.32 8.71
C LYS A 178 -6.81 21.64 8.66
N SER A 179 -5.49 21.59 8.84
CA SER A 179 -4.61 22.77 8.78
C SER A 179 -3.23 22.39 8.24
N ALA A 180 -2.45 23.38 7.82
CA ALA A 180 -1.07 23.20 7.35
C ALA A 180 -0.13 22.67 8.44
N THR A 181 -0.44 22.93 9.71
CA THR A 181 0.28 22.45 10.89
C THR A 181 -0.23 21.11 11.43
N GLU A 182 -1.39 20.63 10.95
CA GLU A 182 -1.92 19.34 11.37
C GLU A 182 -1.33 18.18 10.56
N ARG A 183 -1.33 16.99 11.17
CA ARG A 183 -0.91 15.76 10.50
C ARG A 183 -1.93 15.37 9.44
N PHE A 184 -1.44 14.87 8.31
CA PHE A 184 -2.30 14.24 7.31
C PHE A 184 -2.93 12.97 7.89
N ALA A 185 -4.19 12.75 7.50
CA ALA A 185 -4.90 11.52 7.76
C ALA A 185 -5.45 10.94 6.45
N ILE A 186 -5.49 9.61 6.34
CA ILE A 186 -6.19 8.92 5.26
C ILE A 186 -7.61 8.57 5.72
N LYS A 187 -8.57 8.67 4.80
CA LYS A 187 -9.95 8.25 5.00
C LYS A 187 -10.38 7.39 3.82
N TRP A 188 -11.15 6.33 4.06
CA TRP A 188 -11.78 5.58 2.97
C TRP A 188 -12.83 6.44 2.27
N ARG A 189 -12.85 6.37 0.93
CA ARG A 189 -13.81 7.12 0.11
C ARG A 189 -15.20 6.48 0.03
N GLU A 190 -15.39 5.32 0.65
CA GLU A 190 -16.64 4.55 0.54
C GLU A 190 -16.90 4.05 -0.89
N GLU A 191 -15.86 4.06 -1.73
CA GLU A 191 -15.84 3.45 -3.06
C GLU A 191 -15.44 1.97 -2.98
N ASP A 192 -15.77 1.23 -4.03
CA ASP A 192 -15.49 -0.21 -4.15
C ASP A 192 -13.99 -0.50 -4.08
N LEU A 193 -13.67 -1.55 -3.32
CA LEU A 193 -12.31 -2.07 -3.18
C LEU A 193 -11.89 -2.74 -4.49
N GLN A 194 -10.67 -2.47 -4.93
CA GLN A 194 -10.14 -3.02 -6.17
C GLN A 194 -9.18 -4.17 -5.87
N GLU A 195 -9.45 -5.33 -6.47
CA GLU A 195 -8.50 -6.44 -6.51
C GLU A 195 -7.48 -6.23 -7.63
N ASN A 196 -6.27 -6.75 -7.43
CA ASN A 196 -5.26 -6.74 -8.47
C ASN A 196 -5.52 -7.85 -9.51
N LEU A 197 -6.37 -7.56 -10.49
CA LEU A 197 -6.72 -8.48 -11.57
C LEU A 197 -5.50 -8.86 -12.41
N SER A 198 -4.59 -7.91 -12.67
CA SER A 198 -3.35 -8.17 -13.42
C SER A 198 -2.47 -9.21 -12.73
N LEU A 199 -2.34 -9.13 -11.39
CA LEU A 199 -1.61 -10.12 -10.61
C LEU A 199 -2.30 -11.48 -10.64
N SER A 200 -3.63 -11.52 -10.45
CA SER A 200 -4.41 -12.76 -10.47
C SER A 200 -4.25 -13.49 -11.79
N GLU A 201 -4.33 -12.76 -12.91
CA GLU A 201 -4.18 -13.31 -14.25
C GLU A 201 -2.73 -13.76 -14.52
N LYS A 202 -1.74 -12.96 -14.11
CA LYS A 202 -0.32 -13.34 -14.18
C LYS A 202 -0.05 -14.64 -13.43
N PHE A 203 -0.59 -14.78 -12.22
CA PHE A 203 -0.40 -15.97 -11.39
C PHE A 203 -1.12 -17.19 -11.94
N ARG A 204 -2.30 -16.99 -12.52
CA ARG A 204 -3.04 -18.04 -13.22
C ARG A 204 -2.25 -18.60 -14.42
N ILE A 205 -1.63 -17.73 -15.22
CA ILE A 205 -0.87 -18.12 -16.42
C ILE A 205 0.49 -18.72 -16.07
N GLU A 206 1.28 -18.05 -15.22
CA GLU A 206 2.67 -18.44 -14.98
C GLU A 206 2.84 -19.50 -13.88
N PHE A 207 1.99 -19.47 -12.87
CA PHE A 207 2.12 -20.32 -11.68
C PHE A 207 0.97 -21.32 -11.54
N GLY A 208 -0.10 -21.20 -12.34
CA GLY A 208 -1.30 -22.03 -12.22
C GLY A 208 -2.05 -21.81 -10.90
N VAL A 209 -1.77 -20.71 -10.19
CA VAL A 209 -2.35 -20.42 -8.87
C VAL A 209 -3.53 -19.45 -9.03
N LYS A 210 -4.66 -19.78 -8.41
CA LYS A 210 -5.80 -18.87 -8.29
C LYS A 210 -5.75 -18.19 -6.93
N LEU A 211 -5.69 -16.86 -6.93
CA LEU A 211 -5.76 -16.08 -5.69
C LEU A 211 -7.16 -16.21 -5.06
N PRO A 212 -7.26 -16.20 -3.72
CA PRO A 212 -8.54 -16.18 -3.03
C PRO A 212 -9.29 -14.88 -3.36
N ALA A 213 -10.62 -14.93 -3.33
CA ALA A 213 -11.44 -13.74 -3.48
C ALA A 213 -11.21 -12.75 -2.32
N ARG A 214 -11.46 -11.46 -2.55
CA ARG A 214 -11.35 -10.43 -1.51
C ARG A 214 -12.14 -10.79 -0.24
N PRO A 215 -11.67 -10.35 0.93
CA PRO A 215 -12.49 -10.39 2.13
C PRO A 215 -13.76 -9.54 1.93
N SER A 216 -14.88 -10.06 2.44
CA SER A 216 -16.19 -9.41 2.46
C SER A 216 -16.33 -8.41 3.59
#